data_AF-H1KVS4-F1
#
_entry.id   AF-H1KVS4-F1
#
_cell.length_a   1.000
_cell.length_b   1.000
_cell.length_c   1.000
_cell.angle_alpha   90.00
_cell.angle_beta   90.00
_cell.angle_gamma   90.00
#
_symmetry.space_group_name_H-M   'P 1'
#
loop_
_entity.id
_entity.type
_entity.pdbx_description
1 polymer ?
#
loop_
_entity_poly.entity_id
_entity_poly.type
_entity_poly.pdbx_seq_one_letter_code
_entity_poly.pdbx_strand_id
1 'polypeptide(L)' 'MTMANRRRGEVPLTLGQECYTLCLTLGALAELEDALGAGDLAGLAERFAGGRLAARDVIALLG' A
#
# COMPACT_ATOMS: atom_id res chain seq x y z
N MET A 1 16.38 2.29 15.38
CA MET A 1 16.11 1.41 14.22
C MET A 1 14.84 0.64 14.52
N THR A 2 13.70 1.06 13.99
CA THR A 2 12.44 0.33 14.19
C THR A 2 12.50 -0.94 13.33
N MET A 3 12.47 -2.13 13.97
CA MET A 3 12.43 -3.39 13.23
C MET A 3 11.01 -3.59 12.68
N ALA A 4 10.82 -3.29 11.39
CA ALA A 4 9.56 -3.55 10.70
C ALA A 4 9.20 -5.05 10.77
N ASN A 5 8.01 -5.35 11.27
CA ASN A 5 7.47 -6.69 11.35
C ASN A 5 6.90 -7.14 10.00
N ARG A 6 7.68 -7.93 9.26
CA ARG A 6 7.25 -8.51 7.98
C ARG A 6 5.95 -9.31 8.06
N ARG A 7 5.67 -9.97 9.19
CA ARG A 7 4.44 -10.77 9.36
C ARG A 7 3.18 -9.90 9.43
N ARG A 8 3.32 -8.63 9.83
CA ARG A 8 2.25 -7.64 9.82
C ARG A 8 2.22 -6.79 8.54
N GLY A 9 3.09 -7.08 7.57
CA GLY A 9 3.21 -6.24 6.38
C GLY A 9 3.81 -4.86 6.65
N GLU A 10 4.59 -4.71 7.73
CA GLU A 10 5.25 -3.44 8.03
C GLU A 10 6.43 -3.17 7.10
N VAL A 11 6.59 -1.92 6.69
CA VAL A 11 7.66 -1.44 5.82
C VAL A 11 8.28 -0.17 6.43
N PRO A 12 9.62 -0.08 6.54
CA PRO A 12 10.27 1.13 7.02
C PRO A 12 10.27 2.22 5.93
N LEU A 13 10.02 3.46 6.31
CA LEU A 13 10.19 4.66 5.47
C LEU A 13 11.04 5.67 6.22
N THR A 14 12.13 6.12 5.61
CA THR A 14 12.89 7.27 6.12
C THR A 14 12.41 8.53 5.40
N LEU A 15 11.91 9.51 6.16
CA LEU A 15 11.48 10.81 5.64
C LEU A 15 12.29 11.91 6.33
N GLY A 16 13.26 12.47 5.60
CA GLY A 16 14.24 13.39 6.17
C GLY A 16 15.13 12.69 7.20
N GLN A 17 15.06 13.13 8.46
CA GLN A 17 15.81 12.56 9.59
C GLN A 17 14.99 11.54 10.40
N GLU A 18 13.69 11.39 10.12
CA GLU A 18 12.77 10.58 10.90
C GLU A 18 12.50 9.22 10.22
N CYS A 19 12.31 8.17 11.02
CA CYS A 19 12.04 6.81 10.55
C CYS A 19 10.63 6.36 10.94
N TYR A 20 9.80 6.15 9.93
CA TYR A 20 8.42 5.68 10.06
C TYR A 20 8.35 4.18 9.81
N THR A 21 7.44 3.51 10.51
CA THR A 21 7.03 2.14 10.18
C THR A 21 5.63 2.22 9.60
N LEU A 22 5.53 2.02 8.28
CA LEU A 22 4.27 2.02 7.56
C LEU A 22 3.67 0.62 7.63
N CYS A 23 2.35 0.53 7.73
CA CYS A 23 1.61 -0.72 7.69
C CYS A 23 0.32 -0.46 6.92
N LEU A 24 0.17 -1.11 5.77
CA LEU A 24 -1.09 -1.10 5.06
C LEU A 24 -1.97 -2.20 5.68
N THR A 25 -3.06 -1.79 6.33
CA THR A 25 -3.92 -2.74 7.03
C THR A 25 -4.68 -3.61 6.04
N LEU A 26 -5.09 -4.81 6.48
CA LEU A 26 -5.93 -5.68 5.65
C LEU A 26 -7.27 -5.01 5.28
N GLY A 27 -7.81 -4.15 6.14
CA GLY A 27 -9.01 -3.36 5.83
C GLY A 27 -8.77 -2.35 4.71
N ALA A 28 -7.69 -1.56 4.81
CA ALA A 28 -7.32 -0.61 3.75
C ALA A 28 -7.02 -1.31 2.41
N LEU A 29 -6.45 -2.51 2.45
CA LEU A 29 -6.26 -3.35 1.26
C LEU A 29 -7.60 -3.76 0.62
N ALA A 30 -8.57 -4.18 1.43
CA ALA A 30 -9.90 -4.53 0.94
C ALA A 30 -10.64 -3.33 0.34
N GLU A 31 -10.54 -2.15 0.96
CA GLU A 31 -11.12 -0.91 0.43
C GLU A 31 -10.50 -0.53 -0.91
N LEU A 32 -9.18 -0.68 -1.07
CA LEU A 32 -8.50 -0.43 -2.34
C LEU A 32 -8.88 -1.45 -3.42
N GLU A 33 -9.07 -2.73 -3.05
CA GLU A 33 -9.48 -3.78 -3.97
C GLU A 33 -10.86 -3.48 -4.58
N ASP A 34 -11.80 -3.07 -3.74
CA ASP A 34 -13.14 -2.65 -4.12
C ASP A 34 -13.10 -1.37 -4.97
N ALA A 35 -12.41 -0.33 -4.51
CA ALA A 35 -12.32 0.95 -5.21
C ALA A 35 -11.65 0.85 -6.59
N LEU A 36 -10.68 -0.06 -6.75
CA LEU A 36 -9.92 -0.23 -7.99
C LEU A 36 -10.41 -1.38 -8.88
N GLY A 37 -11.40 -2.16 -8.42
CA GLY A 37 -11.96 -3.29 -9.15
C GLY A 37 -10.91 -4.36 -9.49
N ALA A 38 -9.97 -4.60 -8.57
CA ALA A 38 -8.79 -5.43 -8.83
C ALA A 38 -9.06 -6.95 -8.71
N GLY A 39 -10.21 -7.35 -8.16
CA GLY A 39 -10.65 -8.74 -8.03
C GLY A 39 -9.98 -9.49 -6.87
N ASP A 40 -8.67 -9.35 -6.71
CA ASP A 40 -7.94 -9.85 -5.56
C ASP A 40 -6.67 -9.00 -5.26
N LEU A 41 -6.02 -9.30 -4.13
CA LEU A 41 -4.77 -8.65 -3.71
C LEU A 41 -3.62 -8.84 -4.71
N ALA A 42 -3.59 -9.95 -5.45
CA ALA A 42 -2.57 -10.18 -6.47
C ALA A 42 -2.78 -9.23 -7.67
N GLY A 43 -4.03 -9.02 -8.09
CA GLY A 43 -4.41 -8.05 -9.11
C GLY A 43 -4.06 -6.62 -8.72
N LEU A 44 -4.25 -6.26 -7.43
CA LEU A 44 -3.76 -4.98 -6.89
C LEU A 44 -2.24 -4.87 -7.00
N ALA A 45 -1.51 -5.90 -6.58
CA ALA A 45 -0.06 -5.92 -6.62
C ALA A 45 0.48 -5.80 -8.05
N GLU A 46 -0.09 -6.54 -9.02
CA GLU A 46 0.29 -6.46 -10.43
C GLU A 46 0.00 -5.07 -11.02
N ARG A 47 -1.12 -4.48 -10.65
CA ARG A 47 -1.49 -3.12 -11.09
C ARG A 47 -0.49 -2.08 -10.61
N PHE A 48 -0.08 -2.16 -9.34
CA PHE A 48 0.90 -1.25 -8.76
C PHE A 48 2.33 -1.52 -9.28
N ALA A 49 2.73 -2.79 -9.38
CA ALA A 49 4.07 -3.18 -9.86
C ALA A 49 4.29 -2.84 -11.34
N GLY A 50 3.23 -2.86 -12.15
CA GLY A 50 3.30 -2.54 -13.58
C GLY A 50 3.52 -1.05 -13.90
N GLY A 51 3.68 -0.18 -12.89
CA GLY A 51 3.86 1.27 -13.09
C GLY A 51 2.64 1.99 -13.66
N ARG A 52 1.48 1.33 -13.67
CA ARG A 52 0.21 1.87 -14.20
C ARG A 52 -0.61 2.61 -13.14
N LEU A 53 0.08 3.25 -12.19
CA LEU A 53 -0.58 4.04 -11.15
C LEU A 53 -1.16 5.31 -11.79
N ALA A 54 -2.46 5.29 -12.07
CA ALA A 54 -3.14 6.45 -12.62
C ALA A 54 -3.49 7.45 -11.50
N ALA A 55 -3.79 8.69 -11.84
CA ALA A 55 -4.19 9.71 -10.86
C ALA A 55 -5.38 9.25 -9.99
N ARG A 56 -6.32 8.49 -10.56
CA ARG A 56 -7.45 7.87 -9.82
C ARG A 56 -6.99 6.89 -8.73
N ASP A 57 -5.90 6.18 -8.96
CA ASP A 57 -5.36 5.19 -8.02
C ASP A 57 -4.70 5.89 -6.84
N VAL A 58 -4.00 6.99 -7.12
CA VAL A 58 -3.43 7.86 -6.10
C VAL A 58 -4.52 8.51 -5.26
N ILE A 59 -5.61 8.98 -5.88
CA ILE A 59 -6.76 9.53 -5.15
C ILE A 59 -7.35 8.47 -4.21
N ALA A 60 -7.58 7.25 -4.70
CA ALA A 60 -8.08 6.15 -3.86
C ALA A 60 -7.14 5.78 -2.71
N LEU A 61 -5.82 5.88 -2.90
CA LEU A 61 -4.80 5.64 -1.88
C LEU A 61 -4.72 6.75 -0.82
N LEU A 62 -5.03 7.99 -1.19
CA LEU A 62 -4.96 9.14 -0.28
C LEU A 62 -6.21 9.29 0.59
N GLY A 63 -7.36 8.74 0.14
CA GLY A 63 -8.66 8.94 0.78
C GLY A 63 -9.31 10.25 0.35
#